data_AF-A0A399YIM8-F1
#
_entry.id   AF-A0A399YIM8-F1
#
_cell.length_a   1.000
_cell.length_b   1.000
_cell.length_c   1.000
_cell.angle_alpha   90.00
_cell.angle_beta   90.00
_cell.angle_gamma   90.00
#
_symmetry.space_group_name_H-M   'P 1'
#
loop_
_entity.id
_entity.type
_entity.pdbx_description
1 polymer ?
#
loop_
_entity_poly.entity_id
_entity_poly.type
_entity_poly.pdbx_seq_one_letter_code
_entity_poly.pdbx_strand_id
1 'polypeptide(L)'
;RAVRASTVRIANANEVRERTGFAIGGVAPVAHTGDALYATLLDDSLLRFETVWAAAGTPHAVFPIALQTLIELTGAQSVEITLKED
;
A
#
# COMPACT_ATOMS: atom_id res chain seq x y z
N ARG A 1 -13.94 -12.10 -1.38
CA ARG A 1 -13.60 -10.90 -2.17
C ARG A 1 -12.83 -9.95 -1.27
N ALA A 2 -11.64 -9.51 -1.65
CA ALA A 2 -10.73 -8.78 -0.75
C ALA A 2 -11.27 -7.41 -0.31
N VAL A 3 -12.12 -6.78 -1.14
CA VAL A 3 -12.82 -5.53 -0.88
C VAL A 3 -14.30 -5.64 -1.22
N ARG A 4 -15.14 -4.87 -0.52
CA ARG A 4 -16.60 -4.78 -0.75
C ARG A 4 -16.92 -3.73 -1.84
N ALA A 5 -16.40 -3.92 -3.05
CA ALA A 5 -16.64 -3.05 -4.19
C ALA A 5 -16.92 -3.86 -5.46
N SER A 6 -17.90 -3.46 -6.27
CA SER A 6 -18.20 -4.08 -7.57
C SER A 6 -17.17 -3.73 -8.64
N THR A 7 -16.67 -2.50 -8.62
CA THR A 7 -15.65 -1.95 -9.53
C THR A 7 -14.61 -1.14 -8.74
N VAL A 8 -13.40 -1.03 -9.27
CA VAL A 8 -12.30 -0.22 -8.73
C VAL A 8 -11.62 0.55 -9.86
N ARG A 9 -10.98 1.68 -9.52
CA ARG A 9 -10.17 2.48 -10.45
C ARG A 9 -8.94 3.03 -9.72
N ILE A 10 -7.91 3.38 -10.49
CA ILE A 10 -6.77 4.12 -9.95
C ILE A 10 -7.25 5.49 -9.46
N ALA A 11 -6.80 5.88 -8.26
CA ALA A 11 -7.06 7.20 -7.70
C ALA A 11 -6.22 8.27 -8.42
N ASN A 12 -6.76 9.46 -8.59
CA ASN A 12 -6.01 10.60 -9.14
C ASN A 12 -5.13 11.25 -8.05
N ALA A 13 -4.23 12.16 -8.44
CA ALA A 13 -3.26 12.77 -7.54
C ALA A 13 -3.88 13.54 -6.35
N ASN A 14 -5.01 14.22 -6.57
CA ASN A 14 -5.70 14.94 -5.49
C ASN A 14 -6.32 13.94 -4.50
N GLU A 15 -6.98 12.89 -5.00
CA GLU A 15 -7.55 11.83 -4.16
C GLU A 15 -6.49 11.11 -3.33
N VAL A 16 -5.31 10.87 -3.90
CA VAL A 16 -4.17 10.28 -3.18
C VAL A 16 -3.73 11.21 -2.05
N ARG A 17 -3.53 12.50 -2.34
CA ARG A 17 -3.07 13.47 -1.34
C ARG A 17 -4.08 13.68 -0.22
N GLU A 18 -5.37 13.78 -0.55
CA GLU A 18 -6.45 13.92 0.42
C GLU A 18 -6.53 12.72 1.38
N ARG A 19 -6.37 11.50 0.86
CA ARG A 19 -6.51 10.28 1.67
C ARG A 19 -5.25 9.90 2.44
N THR A 20 -4.08 10.15 1.87
CA THR A 20 -2.82 9.66 2.44
C THR A 20 -1.98 10.74 3.09
N GLY A 21 -2.19 12.01 2.72
CA GLY A 21 -1.29 13.12 3.09
C GLY A 21 -0.02 13.20 2.24
N PHE A 22 0.25 12.21 1.38
CA PHE A 22 1.48 12.12 0.59
C PHE A 22 1.28 12.54 -0.86
N ALA A 23 2.37 13.03 -1.48
CA ALA A 23 2.41 13.25 -2.91
C ALA A 23 2.61 11.92 -3.67
N ILE A 24 2.07 11.86 -4.90
CA ILE A 24 2.32 10.73 -5.81
C ILE A 24 3.83 10.49 -6.00
N GLY A 25 4.21 9.23 -6.17
CA GLY A 25 5.62 8.81 -6.27
C GLY A 25 6.33 8.64 -4.92
N GLY A 26 5.73 9.08 -3.80
CA GLY A 26 6.31 8.97 -2.46
C GLY A 26 5.35 8.49 -1.38
N VAL A 27 4.22 7.89 -1.75
CA VAL A 27 3.17 7.49 -0.80
C VAL A 27 3.69 6.39 0.12
N ALA A 28 3.91 6.72 1.40
CA ALA A 28 4.28 5.71 2.39
C ALA A 28 3.10 4.76 2.64
N PRO A 29 3.34 3.48 2.98
CA PRO A 29 2.27 2.53 3.28
C PRO A 29 1.64 2.74 4.67
N VAL A 30 2.22 3.61 5.51
CA VAL A 30 1.82 3.86 6.90
C VAL A 30 1.69 5.36 7.18
N ALA A 31 1.14 5.71 8.35
CA ALA A 31 1.02 7.08 8.86
C ALA A 31 0.25 8.04 7.93
N HIS A 32 -0.81 7.54 7.29
CA HIS A 32 -1.73 8.38 6.51
C HIS A 32 -2.47 9.37 7.40
N THR A 33 -2.64 10.60 6.92
CA THR A 33 -3.34 11.65 7.66
C THR A 33 -4.84 11.70 7.41
N GLY A 34 -5.34 10.97 6.41
CA GLY A 34 -6.78 10.94 6.10
C GLY A 34 -7.54 9.93 6.96
N ASP A 35 -8.80 10.26 7.26
CA ASP A 35 -9.69 9.39 8.02
C ASP A 35 -10.06 8.15 7.19
N ALA A 36 -9.43 7.03 7.53
CA ALA A 36 -9.71 5.65 7.11
C ALA A 36 -9.56 5.32 5.61
N LEU A 37 -8.47 4.63 5.27
CA LEU A 37 -8.47 3.72 4.12
C LEU A 37 -9.45 2.57 4.40
N TYR A 38 -10.34 2.28 3.44
CA TYR A 38 -11.35 1.22 3.59
C TYR A 38 -10.77 -0.19 3.68
N ALA A 39 -9.61 -0.42 3.06
CA ALA A 39 -8.86 -1.66 3.12
C ALA A 39 -7.42 -1.41 2.69
N THR A 40 -6.49 -2.12 3.32
CA THR A 40 -5.11 -2.24 2.85
C THR A 40 -4.90 -3.65 2.35
N LEU A 41 -4.42 -3.79 1.12
CA LEU A 41 -4.15 -5.08 0.50
C LEU A 41 -2.65 -5.20 0.22
N LEU A 42 -2.11 -6.39 0.45
CA LEU A 42 -0.74 -6.75 0.13
C LEU A 42 -0.76 -7.84 -0.93
N ASP A 43 0.06 -7.71 -1.97
CA ASP A 43 0.16 -8.77 -2.98
C ASP A 43 0.90 -9.99 -2.41
N ASP A 44 0.29 -11.18 -2.52
CA ASP A 44 0.84 -12.43 -1.99
C ASP A 44 2.25 -12.74 -2.48
N SER A 45 2.64 -12.26 -3.66
CA SER A 45 3.99 -12.49 -4.17
C SER A 45 5.05 -11.90 -3.23
N LEU A 46 4.76 -10.83 -2.48
CA LEU A 46 5.70 -10.21 -1.56
C LEU A 46 6.08 -11.12 -0.39
N LEU A 47 5.27 -12.13 -0.05
CA LEU A 47 5.51 -13.08 1.04
C LEU A 47 6.82 -13.88 0.90
N ARG A 48 7.44 -13.87 -0.28
CA ARG A 48 8.76 -14.48 -0.53
C ARG A 48 9.94 -13.70 0.05
N PHE A 49 9.71 -12.46 0.51
CA PHE A 49 10.75 -11.59 1.06
C PHE A 49 10.62 -11.44 2.56
N GLU A 50 11.74 -11.56 3.27
CA GLU A 50 11.81 -11.22 4.70
C GLU A 50 11.75 -9.69 4.91
N THR A 51 12.43 -8.93 4.05
CA THR A 51 12.50 -7.47 4.09
C THR A 51 12.03 -6.87 2.77
N VAL A 52 11.24 -5.81 2.84
CA VAL A 52 10.82 -5.00 1.69
C VAL A 52 11.26 -3.55 1.86
N TRP A 53 11.34 -2.81 0.76
CA TRP A 53 11.68 -1.39 0.75
C TRP A 53 10.43 -0.57 0.43
N ALA A 54 9.95 0.18 1.41
CA ALA A 54 8.75 1.00 1.31
C ALA A 54 9.09 2.48 1.11
N ALA A 55 8.23 3.23 0.42
CA ALA A 55 8.39 4.67 0.29
C ALA A 55 8.27 5.37 1.65
N ALA A 56 9.09 6.39 1.88
CA ALA A 56 9.20 7.10 3.16
C ALA A 56 8.50 8.47 3.17
N GLY A 57 7.44 8.64 2.37
CA GLY A 57 6.65 9.88 2.33
C GLY A 57 7.12 10.91 1.29
N THR A 58 8.19 10.61 0.54
CA THR A 58 8.70 11.46 -0.56
C THR A 58 9.19 10.59 -1.72
N PRO A 59 9.27 11.13 -2.96
CA PRO A 59 9.79 10.39 -4.12
C PRO A 59 11.28 10.01 -4.05
N HIS A 60 12.02 10.52 -3.06
CA HIS A 60 13.47 10.39 -2.97
C HIS A 60 13.93 9.59 -1.75
N ALA A 61 13.00 9.02 -0.98
CA ALA A 61 13.33 8.31 0.24
C ALA A 61 12.53 7.01 0.36
N VAL A 62 13.24 5.95 0.74
CA VAL A 62 12.69 4.63 1.06
C VAL A 62 13.30 4.13 2.36
N PHE A 63 12.61 3.22 3.04
CA PHE A 63 13.12 2.56 4.24
C PHE A 63 12.95 1.04 4.15
N PRO A 64 13.90 0.25 4.68
CA PRO A 64 13.74 -1.18 4.81
C PRO A 64 12.80 -1.49 5.98
N ILE A 65 11.94 -2.49 5.81
CA ILE A 65 11.06 -2.98 6.87
C ILE A 65 10.84 -4.49 6.70
N ALA A 66 10.83 -5.22 7.81
CA ALA A 66 10.44 -6.62 7.79
C ALA A 66 8.99 -6.74 7.29
N LEU A 67 8.73 -7.65 6.36
CA LEU A 67 7.42 -7.77 5.73
C LEU A 67 6.31 -7.97 6.76
N GLN A 68 6.57 -8.78 7.79
CA GLN A 68 5.60 -9.06 8.84
C GLN A 68 5.28 -7.82 9.68
N THR A 69 6.29 -7.03 10.03
CA THR A 69 6.07 -5.75 10.73
C THR A 69 5.25 -4.78 9.86
N LEU A 70 5.48 -4.74 8.55
CA LEU A 70 4.68 -3.91 7.66
C LEU A 70 3.20 -4.36 7.63
N ILE A 71 2.94 -5.67 7.58
CA ILE A 71 1.58 -6.23 7.64
C ILE A 71 0.91 -5.85 8.96
N GLU A 72 1.60 -6.00 10.09
CA GLU A 72 1.09 -5.65 11.42
C GLU A 72 0.74 -4.16 11.53
N LEU A 73 1.64 -3.26 11.08
CA LEU A 73 1.42 -1.82 11.14
C LEU A 73 0.28 -1.33 10.25
N THR A 74 0.04 -2.02 9.14
CA THR A 74 -0.95 -1.61 8.13
C THR A 74 -2.29 -2.34 8.25
N GLY A 75 -2.34 -3.45 8.97
CA GLY A 75 -3.47 -4.38 8.97
C GLY A 75 -3.74 -4.98 7.58
N ALA A 76 -2.72 -5.05 6.72
CA ALA A 76 -2.91 -5.46 5.33
C ALA A 76 -3.37 -6.92 5.23
N GLN A 77 -4.35 -7.16 4.36
CA GLN A 77 -4.75 -8.51 3.98
C GLN A 77 -3.95 -8.95 2.75
N SER A 78 -3.23 -10.06 2.86
CA SER A 78 -2.50 -10.67 1.75
C SER A 78 -3.49 -11.30 0.77
N VAL A 79 -3.39 -10.93 -0.51
CA VAL A 79 -4.20 -11.44 -1.61
C VAL A 79 -3.43 -11.43 -2.94
N GLU A 80 -3.75 -12.34 -3.85
CA GLU A 80 -3.33 -12.25 -5.25
C GLU A 80 -4.06 -11.07 -5.94
N ILE A 81 -3.33 -9.99 -6.27
CA ILE A 81 -3.94 -8.76 -6.83
C ILE A 81 -3.22 -8.22 -8.07
N THR A 82 -2.07 -8.77 -8.40
CA THR A 82 -1.32 -8.44 -9.62
C THR A 82 -1.68 -9.42 -10.74
N LEU A 83 -1.68 -8.94 -11.99
CA LEU A 83 -1.74 -9.84 -13.14
C LEU A 83 -0.45 -10.66 -13.19
N LYS A 84 -0.58 -11.98 -13.32
CA LYS A 84 0.58 -12.84 -13.61
C LYS A 84 0.90 -12.68 -15.09
N GLU A 85 2.14 -12.33 -15.38
CA GLU A 85 2.68 -12.46 -16.74
C GLU A 85 2.93 -13.95 -17.00
N ASP A 86 2.52 -14.45 -18.17
CA ASP A 86 2.79 -15.82 -18.63
C ASP A 86 4.29 -16.04 -18.93
#